data_AF-A0A1G7XHR8-F1
#
_entry.id   AF-A0A1G7XHR8-F1
#
_cell.length_a   1.000
_cell.length_b   1.000
_cell.length_c   1.000
_cell.angle_alpha   90.00
_cell.angle_beta   90.00
_cell.angle_gamma   90.00
#
_symmetry.space_group_name_H-M   'P 1'
#
loop_
_entity.id
_entity.type
_entity.pdbx_description
1 polymer ?
#
loop_
_entity_poly.entity_id
_entity_poly.type
_entity_poly.pdbx_seq_one_letter_code
_entity_poly.pdbx_strand_id
1 'polypeptide(L)'
;MVIPELPKLAGVDLSCACKLLGGNHALLLRTAQAFLRDYAAVPQTIAAFHQAGDYAEVGRIAHMIKGAASYFCARGLAASAAALEQTTHAAAEKETIALMAAFLADMALVLDELSCFVASRSEVSAQDAGSSDVALTLVLRIAPLLENGDYAAIPLLEKLADALEGEPPAASATAIIDRFEELDIDGALKLLSSLSQTLRASRSEAVR
;
A
#
# COMPACT_ATOMS: atom_id res chain seq x y z
N MET A 1 26.76 -1.91 -10.58
CA MET A 1 25.50 -1.63 -9.86
C MET A 1 24.62 -0.82 -10.80
N VAL A 2 23.57 -1.43 -11.34
CA VAL A 2 22.55 -0.71 -12.11
C VAL A 2 21.68 0.01 -11.07
N ILE A 3 21.69 1.33 -11.05
CA ILE A 3 20.76 2.10 -10.22
C ILE A 3 19.39 1.92 -10.89
N PRO A 4 18.40 1.26 -10.25
CA PRO A 4 17.10 1.11 -10.87
C PRO A 4 16.50 2.51 -11.04
N GLU A 5 16.25 2.90 -12.29
CA GLU A 5 15.67 4.20 -12.62
C GLU A 5 14.28 4.30 -11.95
N LEU A 6 14.02 5.41 -11.26
CA LEU A 6 12.73 5.65 -10.61
C LEU A 6 11.74 6.18 -11.67
N PRO A 7 10.48 5.71 -11.67
CA PRO A 7 9.51 6.20 -12.64
C PRO A 7 9.25 7.69 -12.42
N LYS A 8 9.07 8.41 -13.52
CA LYS A 8 8.61 9.81 -13.48
C LYS A 8 7.10 9.80 -13.28
N LEU A 9 6.65 10.42 -12.21
CA LEU A 9 5.26 10.53 -11.83
C LEU A 9 4.85 12.01 -11.83
N ALA A 10 3.58 12.29 -12.07
CA ALA A 10 3.06 13.65 -12.20
C ALA A 10 2.76 14.28 -10.83
N GLY A 11 2.23 13.50 -9.89
CA GLY A 11 1.90 13.92 -8.54
C GLY A 11 3.05 13.78 -7.54
N VAL A 12 3.95 12.82 -7.77
CA VAL A 12 5.06 12.47 -6.86
C VAL A 12 6.44 12.63 -7.53
N ASP A 13 7.42 13.16 -6.78
CA ASP A 13 8.83 13.11 -7.22
C ASP A 13 9.60 12.08 -6.38
N LEU A 14 9.61 10.84 -6.86
CA LEU A 14 10.31 9.73 -6.21
C LEU A 14 11.83 9.94 -6.14
N SER A 15 12.41 10.67 -7.09
CA SER A 15 13.86 10.94 -7.08
C SER A 15 14.22 11.91 -5.97
N CYS A 16 13.43 12.96 -5.79
CA CYS A 16 13.51 13.88 -4.66
C CYS A 16 13.27 13.15 -3.34
N ALA A 17 12.20 12.36 -3.25
CA ALA A 17 11.86 11.57 -2.07
C ALA A 17 12.99 10.61 -1.68
N CYS A 18 13.59 9.90 -2.64
CA CYS A 18 14.71 9.01 -2.41
C CYS A 18 15.91 9.76 -1.82
N LYS A 19 16.24 10.95 -2.34
CA LYS A 19 17.33 11.79 -1.83
C LYS A 19 17.08 12.24 -0.39
N LEU A 20 15.85 12.64 -0.06
CA LEU A 20 15.48 12.99 1.33
C LEU A 20 15.66 11.82 2.29
N LEU A 21 15.47 10.60 1.78
CA LEU A 21 15.68 9.35 2.52
C LEU A 21 17.14 8.83 2.40
N GLY A 22 18.10 9.69 2.08
CA GLY A 22 19.52 9.36 2.01
C GLY A 22 19.89 8.40 0.87
N GLY A 23 19.08 8.35 -0.19
CA GLY A 23 19.26 7.41 -1.31
C GLY A 23 18.78 5.98 -1.01
N ASN A 24 18.06 5.76 0.10
CA ASN A 24 17.61 4.43 0.50
C ASN A 24 16.30 4.03 -0.20
N HIS A 25 16.42 3.30 -1.30
CA HIS A 25 15.28 2.79 -2.08
C HIS A 25 14.36 1.84 -1.29
N ALA A 26 14.90 1.05 -0.37
CA ALA A 26 14.09 0.15 0.47
C ALA A 26 13.26 0.94 1.48
N LEU A 27 13.83 1.99 2.06
CA LEU A 27 13.10 2.92 2.93
C LEU A 27 12.04 3.68 2.14
N LEU A 28 12.33 4.14 0.92
CA LEU A 28 11.35 4.78 0.05
C LEU A 28 10.14 3.88 -0.20
N LEU A 29 10.36 2.60 -0.51
CA LEU A 29 9.29 1.62 -0.72
C LEU A 29 8.46 1.42 0.56
N ARG A 30 9.10 1.27 1.72
CA ARG A 30 8.39 1.13 3.01
C ARG A 30 7.57 2.36 3.36
N THR A 31 8.11 3.56 3.11
CA THR A 31 7.39 4.82 3.32
C THR A 31 6.18 4.91 2.38
N ALA A 32 6.31 4.51 1.11
CA ALA A 32 5.19 4.46 0.16
C ALA A 32 4.09 3.50 0.62
N GLN A 33 4.46 2.29 1.08
CA GLN A 33 3.52 1.33 1.63
C GLN A 33 2.81 1.86 2.88
N ALA A 34 3.53 2.52 3.78
CA ALA A 34 2.96 3.13 4.97
C ALA A 34 1.96 4.23 4.61
N PHE A 35 2.31 5.10 3.65
CA PHE A 35 1.42 6.16 3.18
C PHE A 35 0.12 5.60 2.61
N LEU A 36 0.19 4.56 1.76
CA LEU A 36 -1.00 3.92 1.21
C LEU A 36 -1.88 3.32 2.32
N ARG A 37 -1.28 2.59 3.27
CA ARG A 37 -2.02 2.00 4.39
C ARG A 37 -2.73 3.06 5.24
N ASP A 38 -2.02 4.14 5.56
CA ASP A 38 -2.50 5.13 6.53
C ASP A 38 -3.50 6.12 5.90
N TYR A 39 -3.46 6.31 4.57
CA TYR A 39 -4.22 7.36 3.90
C TYR A 39 -5.14 6.92 2.76
N ALA A 40 -5.20 5.62 2.40
CA ALA A 40 -6.09 5.15 1.33
C ALA A 40 -7.59 5.45 1.59
N ALA A 41 -8.01 5.51 2.85
CA ALA A 41 -9.40 5.76 3.24
C ALA A 41 -9.76 7.25 3.40
N VAL A 42 -8.78 8.16 3.25
CA VAL A 42 -8.98 9.60 3.47
C VAL A 42 -9.99 10.22 2.49
N PRO A 43 -10.00 9.91 1.18
CA PRO A 43 -11.00 10.46 0.28
C PRO A 43 -12.44 10.18 0.73
N GLN A 44 -12.71 8.96 1.18
CA GLN A 44 -14.01 8.55 1.72
C GLN A 44 -14.32 9.26 3.04
N THR A 45 -13.31 9.40 3.90
CA THR A 45 -13.43 10.08 5.19
C THR A 45 -13.77 11.57 5.03
N ILE A 46 -13.13 12.27 4.09
CA ILE A 46 -13.44 13.67 3.78
C ILE A 46 -14.86 13.81 3.21
N ALA A 47 -15.29 12.89 2.34
CA ALA A 47 -16.65 12.91 1.83
C ALA A 47 -17.69 12.75 2.95
N ALA A 48 -17.42 11.89 3.95
CA ALA A 48 -18.28 11.73 5.12
C ALA A 48 -18.33 12.99 5.99
N PHE A 49 -17.20 13.61 6.29
CA PHE A 49 -17.17 14.86 7.05
C PHE A 49 -17.85 16.02 6.34
N HIS A 50 -17.73 16.09 5.01
CA HIS A 50 -18.47 17.06 4.21
C HIS A 50 -19.98 16.89 4.33
N GLN A 51 -20.49 15.66 4.22
CA GLN A 51 -21.92 15.38 4.39
C GLN A 51 -22.42 15.72 5.80
N ALA A 52 -21.56 15.58 6.81
CA ALA A 52 -21.86 15.94 8.19
C ALA A 52 -21.70 17.45 8.49
N GLY A 53 -21.17 18.24 7.55
CA GLY A 53 -20.86 19.66 7.76
C GLY A 53 -19.68 19.91 8.71
N ASP A 54 -18.86 18.89 8.99
CA ASP A 54 -17.73 18.98 9.92
C ASP A 54 -16.45 19.42 9.19
N TYR A 55 -16.42 20.70 8.83
CA TYR A 55 -15.28 21.29 8.13
C TYR A 55 -14.03 21.42 9.01
N ALA A 56 -14.16 21.34 10.33
CA ALA A 56 -13.03 21.36 11.25
C ALA A 56 -12.18 20.08 11.10
N GLU A 57 -12.83 18.91 11.03
CA GLU A 57 -12.12 17.65 10.77
C GLU A 57 -11.53 17.57 9.36
N VAL A 58 -12.20 18.15 8.35
CA VAL A 58 -11.62 18.30 7.00
C VAL A 58 -10.30 19.09 7.05
N GLY A 59 -10.27 20.19 7.80
CA GLY A 59 -9.06 21.00 8.01
C GLY A 59 -7.94 20.23 8.70
N ARG A 60 -8.27 19.45 9.74
CA ARG A 60 -7.30 18.62 10.47
C ARG A 60 -6.69 17.54 9.56
N ILE A 61 -7.49 16.90 8.72
CA ILE A 61 -7.01 15.93 7.73
C ILE A 61 -6.10 16.61 6.71
N ALA A 62 -6.50 17.76 6.17
CA ALA A 62 -5.69 18.52 5.23
C ALA A 62 -4.31 18.87 5.84
N HIS A 63 -4.27 19.29 7.10
CA HIS A 63 -3.02 19.55 7.82
C HIS A 63 -2.11 18.30 7.89
N MET A 64 -2.66 17.14 8.26
CA MET A 64 -1.90 15.90 8.32
C MET A 64 -1.35 15.50 6.95
N ILE A 65 -2.17 15.57 5.90
CA ILE A 65 -1.77 15.20 4.54
C ILE A 65 -0.74 16.17 3.97
N LYS A 66 -0.81 17.47 4.28
CA LYS A 66 0.22 18.45 3.93
C LYS A 66 1.60 18.01 4.43
N GLY A 67 1.68 17.56 5.69
CA GLY A 67 2.91 17.02 6.27
C GLY A 67 3.36 15.73 5.56
N ALA A 68 2.43 14.79 5.37
CA ALA A 68 2.72 13.49 4.74
C ALA A 68 3.18 13.62 3.27
N ALA A 69 2.59 14.54 2.51
CA ALA A 69 2.94 14.81 1.11
C ALA A 69 4.38 15.30 0.92
N SER A 70 4.97 15.92 1.95
CA SER A 70 6.35 16.42 1.91
C SER A 70 7.38 15.30 1.76
N TYR A 71 7.12 14.12 2.33
CA TYR A 71 8.02 12.95 2.21
C TYR A 71 8.18 12.47 0.76
N PHE A 72 7.17 12.72 -0.07
CA PHE A 72 7.14 12.31 -1.47
C PHE A 72 7.43 13.47 -2.44
N CYS A 73 7.80 14.65 -1.90
CA CYS A 73 7.93 15.87 -2.67
C CYS A 73 6.67 16.15 -3.53
N ALA A 74 5.49 15.74 -3.05
CA ALA A 74 4.22 15.84 -3.76
C ALA A 74 3.65 17.26 -3.65
N ARG A 75 4.26 18.18 -4.41
CA ARG A 75 4.02 19.63 -4.27
C ARG A 75 2.57 20.03 -4.56
N GLY A 76 1.92 19.39 -5.53
CA GLY A 76 0.51 19.63 -5.86
C GLY A 76 -0.38 19.34 -4.65
N LEU A 77 -0.29 18.11 -4.13
CA LEU A 77 -1.04 17.68 -2.95
C LEU A 77 -0.74 18.54 -1.71
N ALA A 78 0.52 18.89 -1.46
CA ALA A 78 0.87 19.75 -0.33
C ALA A 78 0.25 21.16 -0.46
N ALA A 79 0.19 21.71 -1.67
CA ALA A 79 -0.38 23.02 -1.93
C ALA A 79 -1.91 23.03 -1.80
N SER A 80 -2.60 22.04 -2.38
CA SER A 80 -4.05 21.92 -2.26
C SER A 80 -4.49 21.61 -0.82
N ALA A 81 -3.70 20.82 -0.08
CA ALA A 81 -3.92 20.59 1.35
C ALA A 81 -3.79 21.88 2.18
N ALA A 82 -2.77 22.70 1.91
CA ALA A 82 -2.59 23.96 2.62
C ALA A 82 -3.73 24.96 2.33
N ALA A 83 -4.18 25.04 1.08
CA ALA A 83 -5.30 25.90 0.71
C ALA A 83 -6.62 25.43 1.37
N LEU A 84 -6.85 24.12 1.40
CA LEU A 84 -8.03 23.54 2.06
C LEU A 84 -8.01 23.80 3.58
N GLU A 85 -6.88 23.54 4.25
CA GLU A 85 -6.68 23.83 5.67
C GLU A 85 -6.99 25.30 5.99
N GLN A 86 -6.49 26.24 5.19
CA GLN A 86 -6.68 27.66 5.43
C GLN A 86 -8.15 28.10 5.33
N THR A 87 -8.90 27.58 4.35
CA THR A 87 -10.31 27.98 4.16
C THR A 87 -11.23 27.39 5.23
N THR A 88 -10.92 26.20 5.75
CA THR A 88 -11.65 25.62 6.89
C THR A 88 -11.49 26.46 8.16
N HIS A 89 -10.30 27.00 8.40
CA HIS A 89 -10.04 27.91 9.52
C HIS A 89 -10.76 29.27 9.37
N ALA A 90 -10.94 29.75 8.14
CA ALA A 90 -11.60 31.03 7.85
C ALA A 90 -13.14 30.95 7.81
N ALA A 91 -13.73 29.77 8.05
CA ALA A 91 -15.17 29.51 7.93
C ALA A 91 -15.76 29.87 6.55
N ALA A 92 -14.96 29.77 5.48
CA ALA A 92 -15.34 30.11 4.11
C ALA A 92 -15.93 28.90 3.38
N GLU A 93 -17.09 28.41 3.82
CA GLU A 93 -17.70 27.14 3.39
C GLU A 93 -17.74 26.92 1.86
N LYS A 94 -18.18 27.93 1.11
CA LYS A 94 -18.27 27.84 -0.37
C LYS A 94 -16.90 27.65 -1.02
N GLU A 95 -15.87 28.29 -0.47
CA GLU A 95 -14.50 28.18 -0.96
C GLU A 95 -13.86 26.85 -0.53
N THR A 96 -14.13 26.41 0.70
CA THR A 96 -13.74 25.09 1.20
C THR A 96 -14.26 23.97 0.30
N ILE A 97 -15.55 23.99 -0.07
CA ILE A 97 -16.14 22.99 -0.96
C ILE A 97 -15.44 22.97 -2.34
N ALA A 98 -15.12 24.14 -2.89
CA ALA A 98 -14.42 24.23 -4.17
C ALA A 98 -12.99 23.64 -4.09
N LEU A 99 -12.25 23.95 -3.02
CA LEU A 99 -10.89 23.47 -2.81
C LEU A 99 -10.82 21.99 -2.44
N MET A 100 -11.86 21.45 -1.78
CA MET A 100 -11.96 20.02 -1.48
C MET A 100 -11.87 19.16 -2.75
N ALA A 101 -12.52 19.57 -3.84
CA ALA A 101 -12.46 18.82 -5.10
C ALA A 101 -11.04 18.73 -5.68
N ALA A 102 -10.29 19.84 -5.64
CA ALA A 102 -8.90 19.86 -6.09
C ALA A 102 -7.99 19.00 -5.19
N PHE A 103 -8.16 19.12 -3.87
CA PHE A 103 -7.43 18.28 -2.90
C PHE A 103 -7.69 16.78 -3.12
N LEU A 104 -8.94 16.38 -3.30
CA LEU A 104 -9.30 14.98 -3.53
C LEU A 104 -8.73 14.44 -4.85
N ALA A 105 -8.69 15.27 -5.90
CA ALA A 105 -8.09 14.89 -7.18
C ALA A 105 -6.57 14.68 -7.06
N ASP A 106 -5.86 15.62 -6.42
CA ASP A 106 -4.42 15.49 -6.16
C ASP A 106 -4.11 14.27 -5.28
N MET A 107 -4.96 14.01 -4.28
CA MET A 107 -4.79 12.87 -3.38
C MET A 107 -5.00 11.55 -4.11
N ALA A 108 -6.04 11.44 -4.94
CA ALA A 108 -6.29 10.26 -5.77
C ALA A 108 -5.12 9.98 -6.71
N LEU A 109 -4.58 11.03 -7.36
CA LEU A 109 -3.40 10.92 -8.22
C LEU A 109 -2.20 10.35 -7.45
N VAL A 110 -1.87 10.92 -6.28
CA VAL A 110 -0.72 10.45 -5.47
C VAL A 110 -0.93 9.01 -4.98
N LEU A 111 -2.13 8.65 -4.53
CA LEU A 111 -2.44 7.29 -4.09
C LEU A 111 -2.29 6.27 -5.23
N ASP A 112 -2.82 6.59 -6.42
CA ASP A 112 -2.72 5.72 -7.59
C ASP A 112 -1.26 5.54 -8.04
N GLU A 113 -0.52 6.63 -8.15
CA GLU A 113 0.89 6.62 -8.53
C GLU A 113 1.76 5.82 -7.55
N LEU A 114 1.57 6.00 -6.24
CA LEU A 114 2.28 5.22 -5.22
C LEU A 114 1.87 3.75 -5.24
N SER A 115 0.61 3.44 -5.51
CA SER A 115 0.14 2.05 -5.62
C SER A 115 0.79 1.33 -6.80
N CYS A 116 0.88 1.97 -7.96
CA CYS A 116 1.58 1.47 -9.14
C CYS A 116 3.07 1.28 -8.88
N PHE A 117 3.71 2.24 -8.19
CA PHE A 117 5.11 2.13 -7.80
C PHE A 117 5.35 0.93 -6.87
N VAL A 118 4.51 0.71 -5.87
CA VAL A 118 4.64 -0.42 -4.95
C VAL A 118 4.40 -1.74 -5.68
N ALA A 119 3.41 -1.81 -6.56
CA ALA A 119 3.10 -3.01 -7.35
C ALA A 119 4.27 -3.41 -8.26
N SER A 120 4.80 -2.46 -9.05
CA SER A 120 5.94 -2.72 -9.95
C SER A 120 7.21 -3.19 -9.22
N ARG A 121 7.44 -2.73 -7.99
CA ARG A 121 8.57 -3.22 -7.16
C ARG A 121 8.34 -4.62 -6.60
N SER A 122 7.08 -4.99 -6.35
CA SER A 122 6.73 -6.35 -5.97
C SER A 122 6.94 -7.34 -7.12
N GLU A 123 6.64 -6.93 -8.35
CA GLU A 123 6.80 -7.76 -9.56
C GLU A 123 8.28 -7.97 -9.93
N VAL A 124 9.10 -6.90 -9.89
CA VAL A 124 10.54 -7.01 -10.15
C VAL A 124 11.25 -7.85 -9.10
N SER A 125 10.87 -7.69 -7.83
CA SER A 125 11.35 -8.57 -6.75
C SER A 125 10.94 -10.03 -6.97
N ALA A 126 9.79 -10.29 -7.60
CA ALA A 126 9.30 -11.63 -7.86
C ALA A 126 10.03 -12.33 -9.01
N GLN A 127 10.58 -11.55 -9.95
CA GLN A 127 11.31 -12.06 -11.12
C GLN A 127 12.79 -12.34 -10.82
N ASP A 128 13.40 -11.57 -9.91
CA ASP A 128 14.82 -11.73 -9.53
C ASP A 128 15.04 -12.65 -8.32
N ALA A 129 14.02 -12.85 -7.47
CA ALA A 129 14.08 -13.79 -6.35
C ALA A 129 13.50 -15.14 -6.78
N GLY A 130 14.13 -16.25 -6.37
CA GLY A 130 13.57 -17.58 -6.62
C GLY A 130 12.16 -17.71 -6.03
N SER A 131 11.31 -18.52 -6.66
CA SER A 131 9.87 -18.71 -6.31
C SER A 131 9.62 -18.80 -4.80
N SER A 132 10.45 -19.55 -4.07
CA SER A 132 10.33 -19.70 -2.61
C SER A 132 10.49 -18.40 -1.79
N ASP A 133 11.31 -17.43 -2.19
CA ASP A 133 11.54 -16.19 -1.42
C ASP A 133 10.43 -15.15 -1.65
N VAL A 134 9.87 -15.14 -2.87
CA VAL A 134 8.66 -14.41 -3.24
C VAL A 134 7.47 -14.92 -2.46
N ALA A 135 7.29 -16.25 -2.45
CA ALA A 135 6.24 -16.92 -1.72
C ALA A 135 6.32 -16.64 -0.22
N LEU A 136 7.52 -16.65 0.37
CA LEU A 136 7.70 -16.34 1.79
C LEU A 136 7.31 -14.88 2.13
N THR A 137 7.61 -13.94 1.24
CA THR A 137 7.23 -12.54 1.40
C THR A 137 5.72 -12.34 1.33
N LEU A 138 5.05 -13.03 0.39
CA LEU A 138 3.59 -13.02 0.28
C LEU A 138 2.92 -13.62 1.52
N VAL A 139 3.43 -14.76 2.02
CA VAL A 139 2.94 -15.39 3.24
C VAL A 139 2.95 -14.44 4.45
N LEU A 140 4.04 -13.67 4.63
CA LEU A 140 4.14 -12.71 5.73
C LEU A 140 3.14 -11.55 5.62
N ARG A 141 2.72 -11.19 4.40
CA ARG A 141 1.72 -10.14 4.15
C ARG A 141 0.29 -10.65 4.31
N ILE A 142 0.04 -11.92 3.99
CA ILE A 142 -1.28 -12.55 4.06
C ILE A 142 -1.69 -12.85 5.50
N ALA A 143 -0.74 -13.26 6.36
CA ALA A 143 -1.01 -13.62 7.75
C ALA A 143 -1.87 -12.59 8.53
N PRO A 144 -1.50 -11.30 8.59
CA PRO A 144 -2.31 -10.31 9.31
C PRO A 144 -3.66 -10.04 8.66
N LEU A 145 -3.83 -10.27 7.35
CA LEU A 145 -5.12 -10.09 6.67
C LEU A 145 -6.07 -11.22 7.02
N LEU A 146 -5.59 -12.46 7.03
CA LEU A 146 -6.36 -13.62 7.49
C LEU A 146 -6.79 -13.47 8.96
N GLU A 147 -5.87 -13.08 9.86
CA GLU A 147 -6.16 -12.85 11.28
C GLU A 147 -7.31 -11.85 11.50
N ASN A 148 -7.39 -10.83 10.64
CA ASN A 148 -8.43 -9.80 10.72
C ASN A 148 -9.69 -10.13 9.90
N GLY A 149 -9.75 -11.28 9.23
CA GLY A 149 -10.87 -11.63 8.34
C GLY A 149 -10.97 -10.73 7.11
N ASP A 150 -9.87 -10.11 6.69
CA ASP A 150 -9.85 -9.15 5.58
C ASP A 150 -9.78 -9.88 4.22
N TYR A 151 -10.83 -9.73 3.42
CA TYR A 151 -10.93 -10.28 2.06
C TYR A 151 -9.87 -9.74 1.09
N ALA A 152 -9.14 -8.69 1.45
CA ALA A 152 -7.92 -8.28 0.75
C ALA A 152 -6.82 -9.38 0.76
N ALA A 153 -6.96 -10.42 1.59
CA ALA A 153 -6.10 -11.61 1.57
C ALA A 153 -6.24 -12.44 0.28
N ILE A 154 -7.43 -12.54 -0.31
CA ILE A 154 -7.73 -13.39 -1.46
C ILE A 154 -6.83 -13.08 -2.68
N PRO A 155 -6.74 -11.84 -3.17
CA PRO A 155 -5.89 -11.54 -4.33
C PRO A 155 -4.39 -11.72 -4.05
N LEU A 156 -3.97 -11.71 -2.77
CA LEU A 156 -2.58 -12.04 -2.41
C LEU A 156 -2.35 -13.56 -2.35
N LEU A 157 -3.36 -14.34 -1.95
CA LEU A 157 -3.33 -15.80 -1.98
C LEU A 157 -3.32 -16.36 -3.40
N GLU A 158 -4.08 -15.76 -4.33
CA GLU A 158 -4.01 -16.10 -5.75
C GLU A 158 -2.60 -15.86 -6.31
N LYS A 159 -2.01 -14.70 -6.02
CA LYS A 159 -0.61 -14.40 -6.39
C LYS A 159 0.40 -15.36 -5.75
N LEU A 160 0.11 -15.86 -4.55
CA LEU A 160 0.94 -16.88 -3.90
C LEU A 160 0.82 -18.23 -4.62
N ALA A 161 -0.38 -18.61 -5.07
CA ALA A 161 -0.59 -19.81 -5.86
C ALA A 161 0.15 -19.74 -7.19
N ASP A 162 0.06 -18.60 -7.89
CA ASP A 162 0.78 -18.35 -9.15
C ASP A 162 2.30 -18.39 -8.95
N ALA A 163 2.80 -17.77 -7.87
CA ALA A 163 4.23 -17.78 -7.57
C ALA A 163 4.76 -19.19 -7.28
N LEU A 164 3.92 -20.09 -6.80
CA LEU A 164 4.23 -21.48 -6.49
C LEU A 164 3.82 -22.45 -7.61
N GLU A 165 3.37 -21.94 -8.76
CA GLU A 165 2.88 -22.77 -9.86
C GLU A 165 3.96 -23.77 -10.32
N GLY A 166 3.62 -25.06 -10.31
CA GLY A 166 4.55 -26.15 -10.62
C GLY A 166 5.40 -26.66 -9.44
N GLU A 167 5.32 -26.04 -8.26
CA GLU A 167 5.92 -26.56 -7.04
C GLU A 167 4.92 -27.40 -6.20
N PRO A 168 5.38 -28.41 -5.43
CA PRO A 168 4.52 -29.23 -4.57
C PRO A 168 3.57 -28.46 -3.61
N PRO A 169 3.95 -27.29 -3.06
CA PRO A 169 3.06 -26.53 -2.18
C PRO A 169 1.98 -25.70 -2.88
N ALA A 170 1.88 -25.66 -4.22
CA ALA A 170 0.87 -24.85 -4.92
C ALA A 170 -0.57 -25.10 -4.43
N ALA A 171 -0.93 -26.37 -4.21
CA ALA A 171 -2.25 -26.77 -3.70
C ALA A 171 -2.56 -26.22 -2.29
N SER A 172 -1.54 -25.84 -1.52
CA SER A 172 -1.71 -25.27 -0.19
C SER A 172 -2.28 -23.84 -0.26
N ALA A 173 -1.91 -23.06 -1.28
CA ALA A 173 -2.42 -21.70 -1.45
C ALA A 173 -3.94 -21.71 -1.76
N THR A 174 -4.38 -22.58 -2.67
CA THR A 174 -5.80 -22.77 -2.97
C THR A 174 -6.59 -23.27 -1.76
N ALA A 175 -6.06 -24.24 -1.01
CA ALA A 175 -6.72 -24.74 0.20
C ALA A 175 -6.87 -23.66 1.30
N ILE A 176 -5.98 -22.67 1.36
CA ILE A 176 -6.10 -21.54 2.28
C ILE A 176 -7.24 -20.62 1.84
N ILE A 177 -7.41 -20.38 0.53
CA ILE A 177 -8.54 -19.61 -0.01
C ILE A 177 -9.86 -20.28 0.36
N ASP A 178 -10.00 -21.57 0.06
CA ASP A 178 -11.23 -22.34 0.35
C ASP A 178 -11.61 -22.24 1.84
N ARG A 179 -10.64 -22.45 2.74
CA ARG A 179 -10.87 -22.35 4.20
C ARG A 179 -11.27 -20.94 4.63
N PHE A 180 -10.66 -19.93 4.04
CA PHE A 180 -10.98 -18.55 4.36
C PHE A 180 -12.37 -18.15 3.86
N GLU A 181 -12.77 -18.60 2.67
CA GLU A 181 -14.13 -18.43 2.14
C GLU A 181 -15.19 -19.17 2.97
N GLU A 182 -14.82 -20.34 3.53
CA GLU A 182 -15.62 -21.08 4.52
C GLU A 182 -15.66 -20.43 5.91
N LEU A 183 -15.05 -19.25 6.09
CA LEU A 183 -14.90 -18.52 7.36
C LEU A 183 -14.10 -19.28 8.44
N ASP A 184 -13.33 -20.31 8.05
CA ASP A 184 -12.41 -21.03 8.92
C ASP A 184 -11.04 -20.34 8.96
N ILE A 185 -11.00 -19.19 9.65
CA ILE A 185 -9.79 -18.37 9.80
C ILE A 185 -8.66 -19.17 10.48
N ASP A 186 -8.99 -19.93 11.53
CA ASP A 186 -8.01 -20.74 12.27
C ASP A 186 -7.39 -21.83 11.38
N GLY A 187 -8.21 -22.50 10.56
CA GLY A 187 -7.76 -23.47 9.56
C GLY A 187 -6.87 -22.84 8.49
N ALA A 188 -7.28 -21.68 7.96
CA ALA A 188 -6.51 -20.92 6.97
C ALA A 188 -5.13 -20.51 7.52
N LEU A 189 -5.05 -19.99 8.75
CA LEU A 189 -3.79 -19.61 9.41
C LEU A 189 -2.88 -20.81 9.68
N LYS A 190 -3.43 -21.95 10.09
CA LYS A 190 -2.64 -23.19 10.27
C LYS A 190 -2.00 -23.63 8.96
N LEU A 191 -2.77 -23.68 7.87
CA LEU A 191 -2.26 -24.04 6.55
C LEU A 191 -1.18 -23.05 6.07
N LEU A 192 -1.42 -21.74 6.25
CA LEU A 192 -0.43 -20.70 5.91
C LEU A 192 0.87 -20.88 6.71
N SER A 193 0.78 -21.23 8.00
CA SER A 193 1.94 -21.48 8.85
C SER A 193 2.75 -22.70 8.39
N SER A 194 2.09 -23.80 8.02
CA SER A 194 2.72 -25.01 7.48
C SER A 194 3.41 -24.72 6.15
N LEU A 195 2.73 -24.01 5.24
CA LEU A 195 3.30 -23.57 3.97
C LEU A 195 4.58 -22.75 4.19
N SER A 196 4.54 -21.82 5.15
CA SER A 196 5.70 -21.01 5.50
C SER A 196 6.91 -21.82 6.01
N GLN A 197 6.68 -22.96 6.66
CA GLN A 197 7.74 -23.83 7.15
C GLN A 197 8.36 -24.61 5.98
N THR A 198 7.52 -25.14 5.09
CA THR A 198 7.95 -25.86 3.88
C THR A 198 8.80 -24.96 2.98
N LEU A 199 8.38 -23.72 2.74
CA LEU A 199 9.12 -22.75 1.91
C LEU A 199 10.47 -22.35 2.53
N ARG A 200 10.57 -22.30 3.86
CA ARG A 200 11.87 -22.06 4.54
C ARG A 200 12.80 -23.27 4.42
N ALA A 201 12.25 -24.49 4.46
CA ALA A 201 13.01 -25.72 4.30
C ALA A 201 13.57 -25.84 2.87
N SER A 202 12.74 -25.61 1.83
CA SER A 202 13.18 -25.64 0.43
C SER A 202 14.27 -24.59 0.14
N ARG A 203 14.13 -23.38 0.71
CA ARG A 203 15.15 -22.33 0.59
C ARG A 203 16.49 -22.73 1.20
N SER A 204 16.51 -23.51 2.29
CA SER A 204 17.75 -23.97 2.92
C SER A 204 18.48 -25.05 2.12
N GLU A 205 17.76 -25.82 1.30
CA GLU A 205 18.34 -26.87 0.46
C GLU A 205 18.90 -26.30 -0.85
N ALA A 206 18.26 -25.29 -1.42
CA ALA A 206 18.70 -24.63 -2.66
C ALA A 206 19.99 -23.80 -2.53
N VAL A 207 20.43 -23.50 -1.30
CA VAL A 207 21.64 -22.69 -1.01
C VAL A 207 22.87 -23.56 -0.70
N ARG A 208 22.73 -24.89 -0.71
CA ARG A 208 23.84 -25.85 -0.56
C ARG A 208 24.34 -26.36 -1.90
#